data_AF-A0A4U9I9G3-F1
#
_entry.id   AF-A0A4U9I9G3-F1
#
_cell.length_a   1.000
_cell.length_b   1.000
_cell.length_c   1.000
_cell.angle_alpha   90.00
_cell.angle_beta   90.00
_cell.angle_gamma   90.00
#
_symmetry.space_group_name_H-M   'P 1'
#
loop_
_entity.id
_entity.type
_entity.pdbx_description
1 polymer ?
#
loop_
_entity_poly.entity_id
_entity_poly.type
_entity_poly.pdbx_seq_one_letter_code
_entity_poly.pdbx_strand_id
1 'polypeptide(L)'
;MRIVDTLSRLMSWLSGDKQPAPFTTNEVNKALLDDAPRVVRVTLWAIFAFFIAMILWASLASIDEVTRGEGRAIPSSRLQKVQNLEGGIVAEVFVHEGEVVKAGAPLLRLDDTQFRSNAGETQADRLALQARIQRLTAQLNDASTLTLAPEIVQQAPDIANGEMELFASVNKRIQSELAGLNEQLVQKKAGVARLPGQGQPVPA
;
A
#
# COMPACT_ATOMS: atom_id res chain seq x y z
N MET A 1 -25.66 -4.46 -73.74
CA MET A 1 -25.03 -3.95 -74.98
C MET A 1 -25.58 -2.55 -75.31
N ARG A 2 -25.29 -1.53 -74.48
CA ARG A 2 -25.76 -0.12 -74.66
C ARG A 2 -24.75 0.95 -74.21
N ILE A 3 -23.56 0.56 -73.74
CA ILE A 3 -22.55 1.45 -73.14
C ILE A 3 -21.40 1.74 -74.13
N VAL A 4 -21.20 0.87 -75.13
CA VAL A 4 -20.19 1.06 -76.18
C VAL A 4 -20.58 2.20 -77.14
N ASP A 5 -21.87 2.41 -77.39
CA ASP A 5 -22.38 3.46 -78.27
C ASP A 5 -22.31 4.88 -77.66
N THR A 6 -22.33 4.97 -76.32
CA THR A 6 -22.16 6.26 -75.64
C THR A 6 -20.69 6.68 -75.59
N LEU A 7 -19.76 5.71 -75.57
CA LEU A 7 -18.33 5.99 -75.61
C LEU A 7 -17.85 6.36 -77.03
N SER A 8 -18.40 5.72 -78.07
CA SER A 8 -18.07 6.05 -79.46
C SER A 8 -18.60 7.43 -79.87
N ARG A 9 -19.78 7.84 -79.39
CA ARG A 9 -20.35 9.18 -79.61
C ARG A 9 -19.61 10.30 -78.90
N LEU A 10 -19.05 10.00 -77.72
CA LEU A 10 -18.22 10.95 -76.99
C LEU A 10 -16.83 11.09 -77.65
N MET A 11 -16.30 10.00 -78.20
CA MET A 11 -15.01 9.99 -78.90
C MET A 11 -15.09 10.63 -80.30
N SER A 12 -16.23 10.49 -81.01
CA SER A 12 -16.46 11.17 -82.30
C SER A 12 -16.70 12.67 -82.16
N TRP A 13 -17.10 13.16 -80.98
CA TRP A 13 -17.21 14.59 -80.70
C TRP A 13 -15.84 15.22 -80.33
N LEU A 14 -14.91 14.41 -79.83
CA LEU A 14 -13.54 14.85 -79.51
C LEU A 14 -12.62 14.87 -80.75
N SER A 15 -12.86 14.00 -81.73
CA SER A 15 -12.19 14.04 -83.03
C SER A 15 -12.91 15.00 -83.96
N GLY A 16 -12.51 16.28 -83.91
CA GLY A 16 -12.96 17.31 -84.84
C GLY A 16 -12.82 16.84 -86.29
N ASP A 17 -13.94 16.86 -87.01
CA ASP A 17 -14.02 16.43 -88.41
C ASP A 17 -13.22 17.39 -89.28
N LYS A 18 -11.93 17.10 -89.46
CA LYS A 18 -11.06 17.82 -90.40
C LYS A 18 -11.22 17.16 -91.76
N GLN A 19 -12.21 17.61 -92.52
CA GLN A 19 -12.20 17.37 -93.95
C GLN A 19 -10.98 18.08 -94.57
N PRO A 20 -10.19 17.41 -95.43
CA PRO A 20 -9.01 18.01 -96.04
C PRO A 20 -9.42 18.97 -97.16
N ALA A 21 -9.64 20.24 -96.80
CA ALA A 21 -9.76 21.32 -97.78
C ALA A 21 -8.34 21.77 -98.24
N PRO A 22 -8.15 22.12 -99.53
CA PRO A 22 -6.85 22.54 -100.04
C PRO A 22 -6.36 23.80 -99.31
N PHE A 23 -5.13 23.76 -98.81
CA PHE A 23 -4.50 24.83 -98.05
C PHE A 23 -4.43 26.13 -98.85
N THR A 24 -5.33 27.07 -98.55
CA THR A 24 -5.19 28.48 -98.94
C THR A 24 -4.97 29.30 -97.68
N THR A 25 -3.91 30.09 -97.67
CA THR A 25 -3.41 30.85 -96.52
C THR A 25 -4.32 32.01 -96.08
N ASN A 26 -5.37 32.32 -96.84
CA ASN A 26 -6.30 33.41 -96.52
C ASN A 26 -7.53 32.98 -95.70
N GLU A 27 -7.98 31.73 -95.84
CA GLU A 27 -9.15 31.20 -95.12
C GLU A 27 -8.83 30.97 -93.63
N VAL A 28 -7.57 30.61 -93.31
CA VAL A 28 -7.09 30.40 -91.94
C VAL A 28 -7.13 31.71 -91.14
N ASN A 29 -6.72 32.83 -91.75
CA ASN A 29 -6.79 34.15 -91.13
C ASN A 29 -8.24 34.62 -90.96
N LYS A 30 -9.14 34.26 -91.89
CA LYS A 30 -10.55 34.63 -91.86
C LYS A 30 -11.34 33.84 -90.81
N ALA A 31 -11.06 32.54 -90.66
CA ALA A 31 -11.65 31.70 -89.61
C ALA A 31 -11.16 32.09 -88.20
N LEU A 32 -9.92 32.59 -88.07
CA LEU A 32 -9.41 33.16 -86.82
C LEU A 32 -10.08 34.49 -86.43
N LEU A 33 -10.60 35.25 -87.39
CA LEU A 33 -11.22 36.56 -87.17
C LEU A 33 -12.76 36.50 -87.04
N ASP A 34 -13.45 35.61 -87.77
CA ASP A 34 -14.93 35.58 -87.82
C ASP A 34 -15.58 34.58 -86.85
N ASP A 35 -14.94 33.45 -86.52
CA ASP A 35 -15.53 32.42 -85.64
C ASP A 35 -15.17 32.61 -84.14
N ALA A 36 -14.28 33.58 -83.88
CA ALA A 36 -13.77 33.88 -82.55
C ALA A 36 -14.79 34.50 -81.56
N PRO A 37 -15.78 35.36 -81.91
CA PRO A 37 -16.46 36.13 -80.88
C PRO A 37 -17.45 35.32 -80.02
N ARG A 38 -17.97 34.20 -80.54
CA ARG A 38 -18.89 33.32 -79.80
C ARG A 38 -18.17 32.14 -79.16
N VAL A 39 -17.31 31.44 -79.88
CA VAL A 39 -16.58 30.29 -79.34
C VAL A 39 -15.59 30.72 -78.25
N VAL A 40 -14.83 31.81 -78.46
CA VAL A 40 -13.92 32.35 -77.43
C VAL A 40 -14.69 32.86 -76.21
N ARG A 41 -15.86 33.45 -76.41
CA ARG A 41 -16.69 33.92 -75.29
C ARG A 41 -17.24 32.75 -74.49
N VAL A 42 -17.71 31.70 -75.14
CA VAL A 42 -18.20 30.49 -74.48
C VAL A 42 -17.06 29.78 -73.74
N THR A 43 -15.87 29.66 -74.33
CA THR A 43 -14.72 29.04 -73.65
C THR A 43 -14.25 29.88 -72.47
N LEU A 44 -14.24 31.22 -72.58
CA LEU A 44 -13.86 32.12 -71.48
C LEU A 44 -14.86 32.05 -70.32
N TRP A 45 -16.17 32.03 -70.61
CA TRP A 45 -17.21 31.83 -69.60
C TRP A 45 -17.17 30.42 -68.98
N ALA A 46 -16.85 29.38 -69.76
CA ALA A 46 -16.68 28.03 -69.24
C ALA A 46 -15.49 27.92 -68.28
N ILE A 47 -14.36 28.53 -68.64
CA ILE A 47 -13.18 28.62 -67.76
C ILE A 47 -13.53 29.39 -66.48
N PHE A 48 -14.22 30.52 -66.60
CA PHE A 48 -14.64 31.32 -65.46
C PHE A 48 -15.58 30.54 -64.53
N ALA A 49 -16.58 29.85 -65.09
CA ALA A 49 -17.49 29.00 -64.34
C ALA A 49 -16.77 27.83 -63.65
N PHE A 50 -15.76 27.24 -64.31
CA PHE A 50 -14.93 26.19 -63.73
C PHE A 50 -14.19 26.68 -62.48
N PHE A 51 -13.55 27.85 -62.55
CA PHE A 51 -12.87 28.44 -61.38
C PHE A 51 -13.84 28.78 -60.24
N ILE A 52 -15.02 29.34 -60.56
CA ILE A 52 -16.06 29.59 -59.54
C ILE A 52 -16.48 28.28 -58.87
N ALA A 53 -16.74 27.23 -59.64
CA ALA A 53 -17.13 25.93 -59.09
C ALA A 53 -16.04 25.34 -58.19
N MET A 54 -14.77 25.45 -58.59
CA MET A 54 -13.61 25.01 -57.81
C MET A 54 -13.48 25.76 -56.48
N ILE A 55 -13.63 27.09 -56.50
CA ILE A 55 -13.56 27.93 -55.30
C ILE A 55 -14.73 27.62 -54.35
N LEU A 56 -15.94 27.47 -54.90
CA LEU A 56 -17.12 27.14 -54.12
C LEU A 56 -16.98 25.76 -53.47
N TRP A 57 -16.47 24.78 -54.21
CA TRP A 57 -16.17 23.45 -53.69
C TRP A 57 -15.11 23.48 -52.60
N ALA A 58 -13.99 24.19 -52.81
CA ALA A 58 -12.91 24.32 -51.83
C ALA A 58 -13.37 25.03 -50.54
N SER A 59 -14.30 25.99 -50.64
CA SER A 59 -14.87 26.68 -49.47
C SER A 59 -15.81 25.77 -48.66
N LEU A 60 -16.45 24.79 -49.27
CA LEU A 60 -17.34 23.85 -48.60
C LEU A 60 -16.61 22.57 -48.15
N ALA A 61 -15.46 22.28 -48.75
CA ALA A 61 -14.64 21.12 -48.40
C ALA A 61 -13.98 21.34 -47.03
N SER A 62 -14.56 20.73 -45.99
CA SER A 62 -13.90 20.63 -44.68
C SER A 62 -12.76 19.62 -44.77
N ILE A 63 -11.53 20.06 -44.54
CA ILE A 63 -10.37 19.18 -44.41
C ILE A 63 -10.31 18.74 -42.95
N ASP A 64 -10.60 17.47 -42.70
CA ASP A 64 -10.47 16.87 -41.37
C ASP A 64 -9.00 16.64 -41.06
N GLU A 65 -8.40 17.55 -40.30
CA GLU A 65 -7.06 17.38 -39.75
C GLU A 65 -7.13 16.45 -38.52
N VAL A 66 -6.81 15.17 -38.71
CA VAL A 66 -6.71 14.21 -37.60
C VAL A 66 -5.32 14.32 -36.98
N THR A 67 -5.15 15.24 -36.04
CA THR A 67 -3.94 15.32 -35.21
C THR A 67 -3.89 14.11 -34.27
N ARG A 68 -3.02 13.15 -34.57
CA ARG A 68 -2.73 12.03 -33.67
C ARG A 68 -1.73 12.48 -32.61
N GLY A 69 -2.21 12.77 -31.40
CA GLY A 69 -1.37 12.96 -30.23
C GLY A 69 -1.17 11.64 -29.48
N GLU A 70 0.06 11.25 -29.19
CA GLU A 70 0.33 10.15 -28.26
C GLU A 70 0.06 10.60 -26.82
N GLY A 71 -1.16 10.37 -26.33
CA GLY A 71 -1.51 10.58 -24.93
C GLY A 71 -1.04 9.40 -24.08
N ARG A 72 0.05 9.55 -23.33
CA ARG A 72 0.42 8.56 -22.31
C ARG A 72 -0.32 8.87 -21.01
N ALA A 73 -1.30 8.04 -20.66
CA ALA A 73 -1.97 8.11 -19.36
C ALA A 73 -0.98 7.71 -18.26
N ILE A 74 -0.35 8.70 -17.63
CA ILE A 74 0.51 8.49 -16.47
C ILE A 74 -0.38 8.65 -15.23
N PRO A 75 -0.57 7.60 -14.41
CA PRO A 75 -1.30 7.75 -13.16
C PRO A 75 -0.57 8.76 -12.27
N SER A 76 -1.31 9.74 -11.75
CA SER A 76 -0.79 10.80 -10.86
C SER A 76 -0.35 10.28 -9.48
N SER A 77 -0.73 9.05 -9.13
CA SER A 77 -0.42 8.44 -7.84
C SER A 77 0.96 7.77 -7.87
N ARG A 78 1.82 8.20 -6.95
CA ARG A 78 3.11 7.59 -6.67
C ARG A 78 2.89 6.12 -6.31
N LEU A 79 3.42 5.19 -7.10
CA LEU A 79 3.32 3.75 -6.85
C LEU A 79 3.98 3.42 -5.51
N GLN A 80 3.18 3.28 -4.45
CA GLN A 80 3.68 2.95 -3.12
C GLN A 80 3.85 1.44 -3.03
N LYS A 81 5.10 0.97 -3.00
CA LYS A 81 5.42 -0.43 -2.72
C LYS A 81 5.24 -0.67 -1.22
N VAL A 82 4.12 -1.27 -0.84
CA VAL A 82 3.90 -1.75 0.54
C VAL A 82 4.69 -3.05 0.69
N GLN A 83 5.77 -3.01 1.46
CA GLN A 83 6.58 -4.17 1.83
C GLN A 83 6.50 -4.35 3.34
N ASN A 84 6.25 -5.58 3.80
CA ASN A 84 6.33 -5.87 5.22
C ASN A 84 7.80 -5.95 5.64
N LEU A 85 8.18 -5.15 6.63
CA LEU A 85 9.54 -5.11 7.18
C LEU A 85 9.83 -6.31 8.10
N GLU A 86 8.78 -6.98 8.59
CA GLU A 86 8.90 -7.94 9.70
C GLU A 86 8.91 -9.42 9.29
N GLY A 87 8.89 -9.75 7.99
CA GLY A 87 9.13 -11.11 7.49
C GLY A 87 8.39 -12.23 8.25
N GLY A 88 7.13 -12.49 7.90
CA GLY A 88 6.32 -13.57 8.49
C GLY A 88 5.66 -14.44 7.41
N ILE A 89 5.15 -15.60 7.81
CA ILE A 89 4.38 -16.49 6.92
C ILE A 89 3.04 -15.81 6.62
N VAL A 90 2.64 -15.75 5.35
CA VAL A 90 1.34 -15.23 4.94
C VAL A 90 0.26 -16.23 5.35
N ALA A 91 -0.69 -15.80 6.17
CA ALA A 91 -1.84 -16.61 6.53
C ALA A 91 -2.96 -16.46 5.48
N GLU A 92 -3.33 -15.23 5.17
CA GLU A 92 -4.42 -14.92 4.22
C GLU A 92 -4.14 -13.64 3.45
N VAL A 93 -4.56 -13.62 2.17
CA VAL A 93 -4.55 -12.43 1.31
C VAL A 93 -6.02 -12.05 1.09
N PHE A 94 -6.39 -10.80 1.40
CA PHE A 94 -7.78 -10.34 1.32
C PHE A 94 -8.13 -9.64 0.01
N VAL A 95 -7.15 -9.42 -0.87
CA VAL A 95 -7.30 -8.57 -2.06
C VAL A 95 -6.76 -9.25 -3.30
N HIS A 96 -7.38 -8.94 -4.44
CA HIS A 96 -6.99 -9.47 -5.75
C HIS A 96 -6.38 -8.40 -6.65
N GLU A 97 -5.61 -8.81 -7.65
CA GLU A 97 -5.01 -7.89 -8.63
C GLU A 97 -6.10 -7.07 -9.34
N GLY A 98 -5.99 -5.74 -9.26
CA GLY A 98 -6.95 -4.81 -9.87
C GLY A 98 -8.09 -4.35 -8.96
N GLU A 99 -8.15 -4.83 -7.71
CA GLU A 99 -9.17 -4.43 -6.75
C GLU A 99 -8.92 -3.02 -6.18
N VAL A 100 -9.98 -2.19 -6.11
CA VAL A 100 -9.90 -0.82 -5.57
C VAL A 100 -10.03 -0.86 -4.05
N VAL A 101 -8.91 -0.67 -3.35
CA VAL A 101 -8.85 -0.70 -1.88
C VAL A 101 -8.91 0.70 -1.27
N LYS A 102 -9.58 0.83 -0.12
CA LYS A 102 -9.62 2.06 0.67
C LYS A 102 -8.42 2.13 1.61
N ALA A 103 -7.99 3.35 1.96
CA ALA A 103 -6.94 3.54 2.95
C ALA A 103 -7.34 2.91 4.30
N GLY A 104 -6.44 2.08 4.86
CA GLY A 104 -6.68 1.35 6.11
C GLY A 104 -7.38 0.00 5.96
N ALA A 105 -7.74 -0.43 4.75
CA ALA A 105 -8.28 -1.76 4.53
C ALA A 105 -7.18 -2.85 4.76
N PRO A 106 -7.49 -3.95 5.45
CA PRO A 106 -6.56 -5.06 5.60
C PRO A 106 -6.35 -5.74 4.25
N LEU A 107 -5.10 -5.79 3.79
CA LEU A 107 -4.73 -6.39 2.49
C LEU A 107 -4.26 -7.84 2.67
N LEU A 108 -3.61 -8.11 3.80
CA LEU A 108 -2.91 -9.34 4.11
C LEU A 108 -2.98 -9.56 5.62
N ARG A 109 -3.12 -10.81 6.03
CA ARG A 109 -2.92 -11.26 7.41
C ARG A 109 -1.69 -12.16 7.46
N LEU A 110 -0.77 -11.84 8.35
CA LEU A 110 0.37 -12.70 8.67
C LEU A 110 -0.05 -13.73 9.73
N ASP A 111 0.62 -14.87 9.75
CA ASP A 111 0.39 -15.91 10.77
C ASP A 111 0.99 -15.46 12.11
N ASP A 112 0.11 -15.08 13.03
CA ASP A 112 0.47 -14.56 14.35
C ASP A 112 0.78 -15.65 15.38
N THR A 113 0.79 -16.94 15.01
CA THR A 113 0.92 -18.05 15.98
C THR A 113 2.20 -17.98 16.81
N GLN A 114 3.33 -17.63 16.19
CA GLN A 114 4.61 -17.45 16.89
C GLN A 114 4.63 -16.17 17.73
N PHE A 115 4.07 -15.08 17.21
CA PHE A 115 4.02 -13.79 17.91
C PHE A 115 3.12 -13.84 19.16
N ARG A 116 1.98 -14.53 19.08
CA ARG A 116 1.07 -14.72 20.22
C ARG A 116 1.68 -15.58 21.33
N SER A 117 2.46 -16.60 20.96
CA SER A 117 3.17 -17.45 21.92
C SER A 117 4.23 -16.65 22.70
N ASN A 118 5.07 -15.88 21.99
CA ASN A 118 6.09 -15.04 22.61
C ASN A 118 5.49 -13.93 23.49
N ALA A 119 4.37 -13.32 23.07
CA ALA A 119 3.68 -12.31 23.85
C ALA A 119 3.08 -12.88 25.14
N GLY A 120 2.53 -14.11 25.09
CA GLY A 120 2.02 -14.81 26.26
C GLY A 120 3.12 -15.14 27.27
N GLU A 121 4.25 -15.66 26.81
CA GLU A 121 5.41 -15.97 27.66
C GLU A 121 5.97 -14.70 28.32
N THR A 122 6.18 -13.63 27.53
CA THR A 122 6.68 -12.36 28.05
C THR A 122 5.73 -11.75 29.08
N GLN A 123 4.42 -11.86 28.89
CA GLN A 123 3.44 -11.36 29.85
C GLN A 123 3.45 -12.20 31.13
N ALA A 124 3.56 -13.52 31.04
CA ALA A 124 3.68 -14.39 32.21
C ALA A 124 4.95 -14.08 33.01
N ASP A 125 6.10 -13.92 32.34
CA ASP A 125 7.36 -13.53 32.97
C ASP A 125 7.28 -12.18 33.66
N ARG A 126 6.63 -11.20 33.02
CA ARG A 126 6.39 -9.87 33.60
C ARG A 126 5.59 -9.98 34.90
N LEU A 127 4.50 -10.74 34.90
CA LEU A 127 3.66 -10.93 36.09
C LEU A 127 4.42 -11.66 37.20
N ALA A 128 5.19 -12.70 36.85
CA ALA A 128 6.06 -13.41 37.80
C ALA A 128 7.08 -12.48 38.45
N LEU A 129 7.74 -11.64 37.65
CA LEU A 129 8.76 -10.72 38.16
C LEU A 129 8.16 -9.62 39.05
N GLN A 130 6.99 -9.09 38.68
CA GLN A 130 6.26 -8.13 39.52
C GLN A 130 5.83 -8.74 40.85
N ALA A 131 5.31 -9.97 40.84
CA ALA A 131 4.93 -10.69 42.06
C ALA A 131 6.14 -10.89 42.97
N ARG A 132 7.29 -11.28 42.40
CA ARG A 132 8.56 -11.44 43.12
C ARG A 132 9.04 -10.12 43.73
N ILE A 133 8.96 -9.02 43.02
CA ILE A 133 9.33 -7.69 43.54
C ILE A 133 8.44 -7.37 44.75
N GLN A 134 7.13 -7.52 44.63
CA GLN A 134 6.19 -7.25 45.73
C GLN A 134 6.47 -8.14 46.95
N ARG A 135 6.77 -9.43 46.73
CA ARG A 135 7.18 -10.33 47.81
C ARG A 135 8.44 -9.86 48.50
N LEU A 136 9.48 -9.51 47.74
CA LEU A 136 10.75 -9.04 48.30
C LEU A 136 10.58 -7.72 49.05
N THR A 137 9.80 -6.78 48.51
CA THR A 137 9.48 -5.52 49.20
C THR A 137 8.71 -5.76 50.50
N ALA A 138 7.76 -6.69 50.51
CA ALA A 138 7.04 -7.07 51.73
C ALA A 138 7.98 -7.70 52.77
N GLN A 139 8.95 -8.52 52.34
CA GLN A 139 9.97 -9.10 53.23
C GLN A 139 10.91 -8.04 53.80
N LEU A 140 11.34 -7.08 52.99
CA LEU A 140 12.21 -5.98 53.43
C LEU A 140 11.54 -5.07 54.45
N ASN A 141 10.21 -4.92 54.37
CA ASN A 141 9.44 -4.07 55.28
C ASN A 141 8.91 -4.85 56.51
N ASP A 142 9.35 -6.08 56.74
CA ASP A 142 8.86 -6.98 57.80
C ASP A 142 7.32 -7.07 57.84
N ALA A 143 6.69 -7.02 56.67
CA ALA A 143 5.23 -7.06 56.57
C ALA A 143 4.71 -8.43 57.05
N SER A 144 3.62 -8.42 57.81
CA SER A 144 2.98 -9.66 58.29
C SER A 144 2.22 -10.42 57.19
N THR A 145 1.81 -9.72 56.13
CA THR A 145 1.01 -10.27 55.03
C THR A 145 1.51 -9.76 53.69
N LEU A 146 1.50 -10.64 52.68
CA LEU A 146 1.82 -10.27 51.31
C LEU A 146 0.56 -9.77 50.61
N THR A 147 0.53 -8.50 50.23
CA THR A 147 -0.53 -7.93 49.40
C THR A 147 -0.03 -7.83 47.96
N LEU A 148 -0.52 -8.72 47.10
CA LEU A 148 -0.23 -8.68 45.67
C LEU A 148 -1.20 -7.74 44.94
N ALA A 149 -0.75 -7.14 43.84
CA ALA A 149 -1.63 -6.33 42.99
C ALA A 149 -2.80 -7.17 42.43
N PRO A 150 -4.02 -6.61 42.33
CA PRO A 150 -5.20 -7.34 41.86
C PRO A 150 -5.06 -7.83 40.41
N GLU A 151 -4.23 -7.16 39.61
CA GLU A 151 -3.91 -7.57 38.24
C GLU A 151 -3.23 -8.96 38.21
N ILE A 152 -2.29 -9.21 39.11
CA ILE A 152 -1.55 -10.48 39.19
C ILE A 152 -2.49 -11.60 39.66
N VAL A 153 -3.33 -11.32 40.66
CA VAL A 153 -4.30 -12.29 41.21
C VAL A 153 -5.33 -12.72 40.16
N GLN A 154 -5.74 -11.81 39.28
CA GLN A 154 -6.71 -12.11 38.23
C GLN A 154 -6.08 -12.76 36.99
N GLN A 155 -4.92 -12.27 36.54
CA GLN A 155 -4.29 -12.75 35.30
C GLN A 155 -3.47 -14.04 35.50
N ALA A 156 -2.87 -14.25 36.68
CA ALA A 156 -2.01 -15.40 36.97
C ALA A 156 -2.23 -15.89 38.42
N PRO A 157 -3.37 -16.53 38.72
CA PRO A 157 -3.70 -16.98 40.07
C PRO A 157 -2.69 -18.00 40.61
N ASP A 158 -2.15 -18.87 39.76
CA ASP A 158 -1.16 -19.87 40.16
C ASP A 158 0.14 -19.24 40.67
N ILE A 159 0.62 -18.20 39.97
CA ILE A 159 1.82 -17.44 40.36
C ILE A 159 1.56 -16.70 41.68
N ALA A 160 0.40 -16.06 41.82
CA ALA A 160 0.04 -15.33 43.02
C ALA A 160 0.00 -16.26 44.25
N ASN A 161 -0.66 -17.42 44.13
CA ASN A 161 -0.77 -18.39 45.21
C ASN A 161 0.61 -18.97 45.58
N GLY A 162 1.44 -19.30 44.59
CA GLY A 162 2.79 -19.81 44.83
C GLY A 162 3.68 -18.81 45.58
N GLU A 163 3.63 -17.52 45.22
CA GLU A 163 4.40 -16.49 45.91
C GLU A 163 3.87 -16.20 47.33
N MET A 164 2.56 -16.29 47.56
CA MET A 164 1.97 -16.18 48.90
C MET A 164 2.39 -17.33 49.82
N GLU A 165 2.37 -18.58 49.32
CA GLU A 165 2.81 -19.75 50.08
C GLU A 165 4.30 -19.67 50.40
N LEU A 166 5.11 -19.28 49.41
CA LEU A 166 6.55 -19.09 49.60
C LEU A 166 6.84 -18.02 50.66
N PHE A 167 6.13 -16.89 50.62
CA PHE A 167 6.27 -15.83 51.62
C PHE A 167 5.95 -16.32 53.04
N ALA A 168 4.83 -17.04 53.21
CA ALA A 168 4.44 -17.59 54.51
C ALA A 168 5.47 -18.60 55.04
N SER A 169 6.00 -19.46 54.18
CA SER A 169 7.03 -20.44 54.53
C SER A 169 8.34 -19.76 54.97
N VAL A 170 8.79 -18.74 54.25
CA VAL A 170 9.99 -17.96 54.59
C VAL A 170 9.83 -17.26 55.93
N ASN A 171 8.71 -16.55 56.16
CA ASN A 171 8.47 -15.87 57.42
C ASN A 171 8.44 -16.84 58.60
N LYS A 172 7.79 -18.00 58.43
CA LYS A 172 7.76 -19.05 59.45
C LYS A 172 9.16 -19.60 59.76
N ARG A 173 10.01 -19.77 58.74
CA ARG A 173 11.41 -20.19 58.93
C ARG A 173 12.19 -19.16 59.73
N ILE A 174 12.11 -17.88 59.35
CA ILE A 174 12.80 -16.77 60.05
C ILE A 174 12.37 -16.74 61.52
N GLN A 175 11.07 -16.84 61.81
CA GLN A 175 10.57 -16.88 63.19
C GLN A 175 11.10 -18.08 63.99
N SER A 176 11.17 -19.26 63.36
CA SER A 176 11.67 -20.47 64.01
C SER A 176 13.17 -20.36 64.34
N GLU A 177 13.95 -19.76 63.44
CA GLU A 177 15.38 -19.48 63.68
C GLU A 177 15.57 -18.48 64.81
N LEU A 178 14.81 -17.37 64.82
CA LEU A 178 14.85 -16.38 65.89
C LEU A 178 14.47 -16.98 67.25
N ALA A 179 13.44 -17.84 67.29
CA ALA A 179 13.05 -18.54 68.52
C ALA A 179 14.17 -19.45 69.03
N GLY A 180 14.83 -20.21 68.15
CA GLY A 180 15.96 -21.06 68.52
C GLY A 180 17.18 -20.28 68.99
N LEU A 181 17.52 -19.17 68.33
CA LEU A 181 18.59 -18.25 68.74
C LEU A 181 18.30 -17.63 70.12
N ASN A 182 17.06 -17.23 70.37
CA ASN A 182 16.66 -16.66 71.66
C ASN A 182 16.76 -17.69 72.79
N GLU A 183 16.35 -18.93 72.55
CA GLU A 183 16.51 -20.04 73.50
C GLU A 183 17.98 -20.26 73.84
N GLN A 184 18.88 -20.27 72.84
CA GLN A 184 20.32 -20.35 73.08
C GLN A 184 20.85 -19.19 73.92
N LEU A 185 20.39 -17.95 73.66
CA LEU A 185 20.78 -16.79 74.47
C LEU A 185 20.31 -16.90 75.92
N VAL A 186 19.08 -17.37 76.15
CA VAL A 186 18.55 -17.61 77.51
C VAL A 186 19.38 -18.66 78.23
N GLN A 187 19.71 -19.77 77.56
CA GLN A 187 20.57 -20.82 78.13
C GLN A 187 21.98 -20.31 78.46
N LYS A 188 22.59 -19.53 77.57
CA LYS A 188 23.91 -18.92 77.81
C LYS A 188 23.88 -17.97 79.01
N LYS A 189 22.86 -17.11 79.12
CA LYS A 189 22.68 -16.19 80.25
C LYS A 189 22.45 -16.95 81.57
N ALA A 190 21.61 -17.98 81.56
CA ALA A 190 21.35 -18.83 82.72
C ALA A 190 22.63 -19.57 83.18
N GLY A 191 23.48 -20.01 82.24
CA GLY A 191 24.78 -20.61 82.53
C GLY A 191 25.77 -19.64 83.19
N VAL A 192 25.87 -18.41 82.67
CA VAL A 192 26.74 -17.36 83.26
C VAL A 192 26.24 -16.93 84.65
N ALA A 193 24.93 -16.78 84.83
CA ALA A 193 24.33 -16.45 86.12
C ALA A 193 24.52 -17.55 87.17
N ARG A 194 24.84 -18.79 86.76
CA ARG A 194 25.15 -19.91 87.64
C ARG A 194 26.63 -19.97 88.06
N LEU A 195 27.49 -19.07 87.53
CA LEU A 195 28.91 -18.94 87.87
C LEU A 195 29.31 -17.98 89.01
N PRO A 196 28.48 -17.55 89.98
CA PRO A 196 28.97 -16.95 91.22
C PRO A 196 28.96 -18.03 92.32
N GLY A 197 30.12 -18.65 92.61
CA GLY A 197 30.20 -19.57 93.76
C GLY A 197 31.39 -20.50 93.89
N GLN A 198 32.26 -20.68 92.89
CA GLN A 198 33.48 -21.51 93.04
C GLN A 198 34.70 -20.71 93.50
N GLY A 199 34.50 -19.85 94.50
CA GLY A 199 35.56 -19.17 95.23
C GLY A 199 35.18 -19.06 96.71
N GLN A 200 35.42 -20.13 97.47
CA GLN A 200 35.37 -20.10 98.94
C GLN A 200 36.68 -20.70 99.47
N PRO A 201 37.21 -20.18 100.60
CA PRO A 201 38.63 -19.95 100.82
C PRO A 201 39.37 -21.20 101.31
N VAL A 202 40.67 -21.20 101.02
CA VAL A 202 41.64 -22.18 101.52
C VAL A 202 41.64 -22.13 103.06
N PRO A 203 41.38 -23.25 103.76
CA PRO A 203 41.53 -23.30 105.21
C PRO A 203 43.01 -23.22 105.60
N ALA A 204 43.24 -22.53 106.72
CA ALA A 204 44.54 -22.16 107.30
C ALA A 204 45.50 -23.33 107.52
#